data_AF-A0A9E7R5C3-F1
#
_entry.id   AF-A0A9E7R5C3-F1
#
_cell.length_a   1.000
_cell.length_b   1.000
_cell.length_c   1.000
_cell.angle_alpha   90.00
_cell.angle_beta   90.00
_cell.angle_gamma   90.00
#
_symmetry.space_group_name_H-M   'P 1'
#
loop_
_entity.id
_entity.type
_entity.pdbx_description
1 polymer ?
#
loop_
_entity_poly.entity_id
_entity_poly.type
_entity_poly.pdbx_seq_one_letter_code
_entity_poly.pdbx_strand_id
1 'polypeptide(L)'
;MTASRTDGETGRAPDDGMVWIPSGTFRMGSDEFYPEEAPTREVAVDGFWMDETPVTNAEFERFVADTDYTTFAERDPDPDDYPGADPDALVPGSAVFTSPDGPVDLREPNQWWAYVPAADWRHPFGPESTIEDRMDHPVVHVAYEDAVAYADWAGKTLPTEAEWERAARGGLEGKRFVWGDEHRPDGQVLANTWQGQFPHENTLVDGYERTSPVGAFPANGFDLYDVTGNVWEWTSDWFSADPTAGTSTSPSCCTPTNPRGVTEDQSVDPRDPSRIPRKVLKGGSHLCAPNYCFRYRPAARYPEPVDTTTNHVGFRCIVRSEE
;
A
#
# COMPACT_ATOMS: atom_id res chain seq x y z
N MET A 1 -36.60 5.82 -5.15
CA MET A 1 -36.79 4.83 -4.07
C MET A 1 -35.52 4.85 -3.26
N THR A 2 -35.55 5.52 -2.12
CA THR A 2 -34.46 5.58 -1.15
C THR A 2 -34.26 4.20 -0.55
N ALA A 3 -33.12 3.57 -0.84
CA ALA A 3 -32.69 2.37 -0.14
C ALA A 3 -32.50 2.74 1.34
N SER A 4 -33.34 2.15 2.19
CA SER A 4 -33.20 2.21 3.63
C SER A 4 -31.90 1.48 3.98
N ARG A 5 -30.95 2.16 4.60
CA ARG A 5 -29.86 1.53 5.36
C ARG A 5 -30.53 0.58 6.35
N THR A 6 -30.32 -0.72 6.19
CA THR A 6 -30.51 -1.66 7.28
C THR A 6 -29.28 -1.50 8.17
N ASP A 7 -29.41 -0.62 9.17
CA ASP A 7 -28.50 -0.53 10.31
C ASP A 7 -28.64 -1.83 11.13
N GLY A 8 -28.07 -2.91 10.62
CA GLY A 8 -27.87 -4.16 11.34
C GLY A 8 -26.52 -4.09 12.05
N GLU A 9 -26.56 -3.77 13.35
CA GLU A 9 -25.50 -4.05 14.34
C GLU A 9 -24.05 -3.72 13.95
N THR A 10 -23.78 -2.54 13.39
CA THR A 10 -22.40 -2.05 13.47
C THR A 10 -22.17 -1.59 14.91
N GLY A 11 -21.29 -2.28 15.63
CA GLY A 11 -20.83 -1.84 16.94
C GLY A 11 -20.25 -0.42 16.92
N ARG A 12 -19.84 0.12 18.06
CA ARG A 12 -19.05 1.36 18.06
C ARG A 12 -17.72 1.09 17.36
N ALA A 13 -17.22 2.04 16.57
CA ALA A 13 -15.87 1.97 16.02
C ALA A 13 -14.86 1.67 17.14
N PRO A 14 -13.94 0.70 16.94
CA PRO A 14 -12.99 0.30 17.98
C PRO A 14 -12.02 1.43 18.33
N ASP A 15 -11.67 2.26 17.34
CA ASP A 15 -10.88 3.48 17.49
C ASP A 15 -11.50 4.65 16.68
N ASP A 16 -11.10 5.87 17.05
CA ASP A 16 -11.39 7.06 16.25
C ASP A 16 -10.68 6.95 14.87
N GLY A 17 -11.30 7.48 13.82
CA GLY A 17 -10.75 7.42 12.46
C GLY A 17 -10.91 6.07 11.76
N MET A 18 -11.78 5.17 12.25
CA MET A 18 -12.13 3.93 11.55
C MET A 18 -13.55 3.97 10.98
N VAL A 19 -13.70 3.46 9.76
CA VAL A 19 -14.98 3.33 9.05
C VAL A 19 -15.39 1.86 8.91
N TRP A 20 -16.69 1.60 8.98
CA TRP A 20 -17.23 0.26 8.80
C TRP A 20 -17.34 -0.08 7.31
N ILE A 21 -16.64 -1.13 6.91
CA ILE A 21 -16.72 -1.74 5.60
C ILE A 21 -17.75 -2.88 5.70
N PRO A 22 -18.94 -2.77 5.06
CA PRO A 22 -19.99 -3.79 5.19
C PRO A 22 -19.51 -5.13 4.65
N SER A 23 -20.11 -6.27 5.01
CA SER A 23 -19.82 -7.53 4.32
C SER A 23 -20.34 -7.49 2.87
N GLY A 24 -19.79 -8.36 2.01
CA GLY A 24 -20.38 -8.60 0.70
C GLY A 24 -19.44 -9.22 -0.32
N THR A 25 -20.06 -9.72 -1.39
CA THR A 25 -19.36 -10.26 -2.56
C THR A 25 -19.02 -9.14 -3.54
N PHE A 26 -17.82 -9.19 -4.12
CA PHE A 26 -17.40 -8.25 -5.17
C PHE A 26 -16.55 -8.95 -6.24
N ARG A 27 -16.37 -8.27 -7.38
CA ARG A 27 -15.45 -8.71 -8.43
C ARG A 27 -14.04 -8.20 -8.14
N MET A 28 -13.16 -9.11 -7.71
CA MET A 28 -11.76 -8.84 -7.42
C MET A 28 -10.89 -9.08 -8.66
N GLY A 29 -9.87 -8.25 -8.85
CA GLY A 29 -8.94 -8.30 -9.97
C GLY A 29 -9.41 -7.52 -11.20
N SER A 30 -8.70 -7.70 -12.31
CA SER A 30 -8.95 -7.08 -13.60
C SER A 30 -8.33 -7.88 -14.74
N ASP A 31 -9.02 -7.97 -15.87
CA ASP A 31 -8.52 -8.65 -17.08
C ASP A 31 -7.89 -7.66 -18.10
N GLU A 32 -7.73 -6.37 -17.74
CA GLU A 32 -7.41 -5.30 -18.71
C GLU A 32 -5.92 -4.94 -18.82
N PHE A 33 -5.16 -4.95 -17.71
CA PHE A 33 -3.84 -4.29 -17.65
C PHE A 33 -2.66 -5.23 -17.43
N TYR A 34 -2.51 -5.75 -16.21
CA TYR A 34 -1.36 -6.55 -15.83
C TYR A 34 -1.75 -8.02 -15.63
N PRO A 35 -0.95 -9.01 -16.10
CA PRO A 35 -1.29 -10.42 -15.99
C PRO A 35 -1.56 -10.89 -14.56
N GLU A 36 -0.84 -10.35 -13.58
CA GLU A 36 -1.00 -10.69 -12.16
C GLU A 36 -2.33 -10.21 -11.53
N GLU A 37 -3.06 -9.32 -12.21
CA GLU A 37 -4.39 -8.85 -11.80
C GLU A 37 -5.52 -9.79 -12.28
N ALA A 38 -5.24 -10.63 -13.27
CA ALA A 38 -6.20 -11.50 -13.93
C ALA A 38 -6.14 -12.93 -13.35
N PRO A 39 -7.27 -13.67 -13.31
CA PRO A 39 -8.57 -13.29 -13.83
C PRO A 39 -9.40 -12.46 -12.85
N THR A 40 -10.34 -11.67 -13.39
CA THR A 40 -11.45 -11.14 -12.59
C THR A 40 -12.27 -12.30 -11.99
N ARG A 41 -12.51 -12.29 -10.68
CA ARG A 41 -13.23 -13.36 -9.97
C ARG A 41 -14.14 -12.82 -8.87
N GLU A 42 -15.16 -13.58 -8.50
CA GLU A 42 -15.99 -13.26 -7.34
C GLU A 42 -15.28 -13.66 -6.04
N VAL A 43 -15.30 -12.76 -5.06
CA VAL A 43 -14.78 -12.98 -3.70
C VAL A 43 -15.78 -12.41 -2.71
N ALA A 44 -16.10 -13.16 -1.66
CA ALA A 44 -16.85 -12.68 -0.51
C ALA A 44 -15.89 -12.24 0.60
N VAL A 45 -16.18 -11.09 1.20
CA VAL A 45 -15.44 -10.58 2.37
C VAL A 45 -16.46 -10.22 3.44
N ASP A 46 -16.18 -10.62 4.68
CA ASP A 46 -17.00 -10.25 5.83
C ASP A 46 -16.88 -8.76 6.16
N GLY A 47 -17.72 -8.29 7.08
CA GLY A 47 -17.65 -6.90 7.53
C GLY A 47 -16.45 -6.67 8.45
N PHE A 48 -15.82 -5.51 8.34
CA PHE A 48 -14.68 -5.13 9.18
C PHE A 48 -14.57 -3.61 9.30
N TRP A 49 -13.84 -3.14 10.31
CA TRP A 49 -13.44 -1.74 10.44
C TRP A 49 -12.12 -1.50 9.73
N MET A 50 -11.97 -0.39 9.02
CA MET A 50 -10.72 0.01 8.37
C MET A 50 -10.40 1.45 8.72
N ASP A 51 -9.11 1.76 8.90
CA ASP A 51 -8.64 3.12 9.06
C ASP A 51 -9.05 3.97 7.84
N GLU A 52 -9.62 5.15 8.09
CA GLU A 52 -10.10 6.08 7.06
C GLU A 52 -8.95 6.58 6.18
N THR A 53 -7.76 6.70 6.75
CA THR A 53 -6.51 7.13 6.11
C THR A 53 -5.37 6.13 6.34
N PRO A 54 -4.27 6.21 5.57
CA PRO A 54 -3.00 5.62 5.98
C PRO A 54 -2.53 6.14 7.34
N VAL A 55 -1.72 5.34 8.04
CA VAL A 55 -1.09 5.73 9.31
C VAL A 55 -0.20 6.94 9.09
N THR A 56 -0.38 7.96 9.91
CA THR A 56 0.36 9.22 9.84
C THR A 56 1.69 9.17 10.60
N ASN A 57 2.58 10.09 10.27
CA ASN A 57 3.82 10.31 11.04
C ASN A 57 3.55 10.60 12.53
N ALA A 58 2.49 11.35 12.87
CA ALA A 58 2.12 11.62 14.26
C ALA A 58 1.69 10.36 15.01
N GLU A 59 0.93 9.49 14.38
CA GLU A 59 0.50 8.24 14.97
C GLU A 59 1.67 7.26 15.15
N PHE A 60 2.52 7.14 14.13
CA PHE A 60 3.71 6.30 14.20
C PHE A 60 4.72 6.82 15.23
N GLU A 61 4.87 8.14 15.38
CA GLU A 61 5.69 8.73 16.44
C GLU A 61 5.20 8.36 17.84
N ARG A 62 3.88 8.32 18.06
CA ARG A 62 3.32 7.85 19.33
C ARG A 62 3.67 6.39 19.60
N PHE A 63 3.54 5.53 18.59
CA PHE A 63 3.94 4.13 18.70
C PHE A 63 5.40 4.00 19.11
N VAL A 64 6.30 4.70 18.43
CA VAL A 64 7.74 4.68 18.74
C VAL A 64 8.01 5.22 20.14
N ALA A 65 7.35 6.32 20.54
CA ALA A 65 7.50 6.90 21.87
C ALA A 65 7.00 5.99 23.00
N ASP A 66 5.94 5.22 22.77
CA ASP A 66 5.35 4.33 23.77
C ASP A 66 6.10 2.98 23.91
N THR A 67 6.91 2.61 22.91
CA THR A 67 7.51 1.27 22.81
C THR A 67 9.03 1.26 22.68
N ASP A 68 9.66 2.43 22.49
CA ASP A 68 11.07 2.57 22.09
C ASP A 68 11.42 1.74 20.82
N TYR A 69 10.45 1.55 19.92
CA TYR A 69 10.63 0.76 18.70
C TYR A 69 11.66 1.40 17.75
N THR A 70 12.55 0.56 17.20
CA THR A 70 13.52 0.93 16.16
C THR A 70 13.10 0.23 14.87
N THR A 71 12.84 0.97 13.79
CA THR A 71 12.35 0.38 12.53
C THR A 71 13.42 -0.44 11.82
N PHE A 72 13.02 -1.23 10.83
CA PHE A 72 13.96 -1.98 9.98
C PHE A 72 15.03 -1.06 9.36
N ALA A 73 14.63 0.10 8.83
CA ALA A 73 15.54 1.06 8.19
C ALA A 73 16.56 1.70 9.17
N GLU A 74 16.28 1.68 10.47
CA GLU A 74 17.15 2.24 11.52
C GLU A 74 18.17 1.21 12.07
N ARG A 75 18.06 -0.07 11.69
CA ARG A 75 18.92 -1.17 12.19
C ARG A 75 20.09 -1.43 11.26
N ASP A 76 21.19 -1.94 11.83
CA ASP A 76 22.31 -2.44 11.03
C ASP A 76 21.84 -3.65 10.20
N PRO A 77 22.00 -3.63 8.86
CA PRO A 77 21.67 -4.78 8.02
C PRO A 77 22.52 -6.00 8.37
N ASP A 78 21.93 -7.19 8.43
CA ASP A 78 22.68 -8.45 8.59
C ASP A 78 23.35 -8.81 7.25
N PRO A 79 24.70 -8.90 7.17
CA PRO A 79 25.39 -9.28 5.95
C PRO A 79 25.00 -10.67 5.42
N ASP A 80 24.51 -11.57 6.28
CA ASP A 80 24.08 -12.91 5.88
C ASP A 80 22.79 -12.90 5.04
N ASP A 81 21.95 -11.87 5.19
CA ASP A 81 20.72 -11.68 4.41
C ASP A 81 21.00 -11.09 3.02
N TYR A 82 22.14 -10.42 2.83
CA TYR A 82 22.52 -9.73 1.59
C TYR A 82 23.83 -10.26 0.99
N PRO A 83 23.87 -11.54 0.56
CA PRO A 83 25.09 -12.13 0.03
C PRO A 83 25.56 -11.41 -1.24
N GLY A 84 26.76 -10.83 -1.18
CA GLY A 84 27.38 -10.11 -2.29
C GLY A 84 27.09 -8.60 -2.32
N ALA A 85 26.38 -8.06 -1.33
CA ALA A 85 26.31 -6.62 -1.11
C ALA A 85 27.69 -6.03 -0.80
N ASP A 86 27.87 -4.76 -1.16
CA ASP A 86 29.05 -3.99 -0.75
C ASP A 86 29.00 -3.79 0.78
N PRO A 87 30.01 -4.27 1.54
CA PRO A 87 30.01 -4.11 3.00
C PRO A 87 29.93 -2.65 3.46
N ASP A 88 30.43 -1.70 2.66
CA ASP A 88 30.35 -0.27 2.98
C ASP A 88 28.93 0.29 2.78
N ALA A 89 28.05 -0.44 2.09
CA ALA A 89 26.64 -0.11 1.90
C ALA A 89 25.72 -0.80 2.93
N LEU A 90 26.23 -1.73 3.75
CA LEU A 90 25.50 -2.39 4.83
C LEU A 90 25.48 -1.51 6.08
N VAL A 91 24.76 -0.39 6.00
CA VAL A 91 24.54 0.58 7.08
C VAL A 91 23.05 0.87 7.19
N PRO A 92 22.52 1.36 8.32
CA PRO A 92 21.13 1.78 8.41
C PRO A 92 20.77 2.78 7.33
N GLY A 93 19.60 2.64 6.73
CA GLY A 93 19.16 3.44 5.61
C GLY A 93 18.04 2.78 4.82
N SER A 94 17.64 3.47 3.75
CA SER A 94 16.47 3.11 2.97
C SER A 94 16.61 3.54 1.51
N ALA A 95 15.79 2.97 0.62
CA ALA A 95 15.74 3.39 -0.77
C ALA A 95 14.94 4.69 -0.90
N VAL A 96 15.55 5.70 -1.54
CA VAL A 96 14.97 7.04 -1.72
C VAL A 96 14.87 7.35 -3.20
N PHE A 97 13.66 7.75 -3.62
CA PHE A 97 13.46 8.29 -4.96
C PHE A 97 14.13 9.65 -5.11
N THR A 98 14.99 9.76 -6.12
CA THR A 98 15.68 10.97 -6.54
C THR A 98 15.40 11.21 -8.01
N SER A 99 14.70 12.30 -8.33
CA SER A 99 14.41 12.68 -9.71
C SER A 99 15.72 12.97 -10.46
N PRO A 100 16.01 12.33 -11.61
CA PRO A 100 17.15 12.68 -12.43
C PRO A 100 16.91 14.01 -13.16
N ASP A 101 17.99 14.67 -13.60
CA ASP A 101 17.94 15.97 -14.30
C ASP A 101 17.30 15.90 -15.71
N GLY A 102 17.02 14.69 -16.21
CA GLY A 102 16.48 14.49 -17.56
C GLY A 102 16.07 13.04 -17.84
N PRO A 103 15.67 12.74 -19.08
CA PRO A 103 15.23 11.40 -19.48
C PRO A 103 16.30 10.32 -19.23
N VAL A 104 15.84 9.17 -18.74
CA VAL A 104 16.64 8.01 -18.32
C VAL A 104 16.05 6.72 -18.90
N ASP A 105 16.80 5.61 -18.88
CA ASP A 105 16.28 4.31 -19.31
C ASP A 105 15.34 3.73 -18.25
N LEU A 106 14.04 3.64 -18.55
CA LEU A 106 13.01 3.18 -17.61
C LEU A 106 13.16 1.69 -17.20
N ARG A 107 14.11 0.96 -17.78
CA ARG A 107 14.45 -0.42 -17.40
C ARG A 107 15.54 -0.51 -16.34
N GLU A 108 16.14 0.62 -15.96
CA GLU A 108 17.27 0.72 -15.02
C GLU A 108 16.86 1.56 -13.80
N PRO A 109 16.18 0.96 -12.80
CA PRO A 109 15.60 1.71 -11.67
C PRO A 109 16.62 2.46 -10.81
N ASN A 110 17.87 2.01 -10.81
CA ASN A 110 18.98 2.65 -10.12
C ASN A 110 19.30 4.08 -10.63
N GLN A 111 18.69 4.51 -11.74
CA GLN A 111 18.83 5.88 -12.24
C GLN A 111 17.92 6.88 -11.50
N TRP A 112 16.96 6.41 -10.68
CA TRP A 112 16.11 7.26 -9.84
C TRP A 112 15.85 6.71 -8.43
N TRP A 113 16.29 5.48 -8.13
CA TRP A 113 16.34 4.93 -6.78
C TRP A 113 17.78 4.83 -6.31
N ALA A 114 18.06 5.39 -5.13
CA ALA A 114 19.34 5.27 -4.46
C ALA A 114 19.14 4.75 -3.04
N TYR A 115 20.04 3.89 -2.58
CA TYR A 115 20.14 3.59 -1.15
C TYR A 115 20.79 4.78 -0.45
N VAL A 116 20.10 5.37 0.52
CA VAL A 116 20.57 6.54 1.25
C VAL A 116 20.79 6.15 2.71
N PRO A 117 22.04 6.18 3.20
CA PRO A 117 22.34 5.96 4.61
C PRO A 117 21.57 6.93 5.50
N ALA A 118 21.07 6.42 6.62
CA ALA A 118 20.24 7.17 7.58
C ALA A 118 18.99 7.83 6.97
N ALA A 119 18.48 7.30 5.84
CA ALA A 119 17.11 7.55 5.43
C ALA A 119 16.19 6.58 6.17
N ASP A 120 15.21 7.13 6.89
CA ASP A 120 14.24 6.40 7.70
C ASP A 120 12.93 7.19 7.77
N TRP A 121 12.01 6.76 8.63
CA TRP A 121 10.69 7.38 8.75
C TRP A 121 10.73 8.82 9.32
N ARG A 122 11.75 9.17 10.14
CA ARG A 122 11.98 10.54 10.64
C ARG A 122 12.76 11.40 9.64
N HIS A 123 13.57 10.75 8.82
CA HIS A 123 14.50 11.35 7.86
C HIS A 123 14.25 10.83 6.42
N PRO A 124 13.08 11.09 5.81
CA PRO A 124 12.64 10.39 4.58
C PRO A 124 13.44 10.71 3.30
N PHE A 125 14.35 11.67 3.33
CA PHE A 125 15.27 11.99 2.23
C PHE A 125 16.74 11.93 2.66
N GLY A 126 17.03 11.21 3.74
CA GLY A 126 18.34 11.12 4.36
C GLY A 126 18.50 12.06 5.56
N PRO A 127 19.68 12.05 6.21
CA PRO A 127 19.89 12.53 7.58
C PRO A 127 19.65 14.04 7.80
N GLU A 128 19.60 14.83 6.74
CA GLU A 128 19.33 16.27 6.80
C GLU A 128 17.82 16.61 6.68
N SER A 129 16.99 15.64 6.32
CA SER A 129 15.54 15.81 6.19
C SER A 129 14.81 15.63 7.53
N THR A 130 13.56 16.07 7.62
CA THR A 130 12.73 15.93 8.83
C THR A 130 11.25 15.82 8.47
N ILE A 131 10.44 15.33 9.40
CA ILE A 131 8.98 15.22 9.32
C ILE A 131 8.23 16.31 10.11
N GLU A 132 8.92 17.27 10.72
CA GLU A 132 8.31 18.31 11.59
C GLU A 132 7.13 19.06 10.94
N ASP A 133 7.17 19.29 9.63
CA ASP A 133 6.13 19.94 8.82
C ASP A 133 5.20 18.95 8.09
N ARG A 134 5.29 17.66 8.40
CA ARG A 134 4.62 16.54 7.72
C ARG A 134 4.01 15.53 8.72
N MET A 135 3.64 15.98 9.90
CA MET A 135 3.09 15.10 10.94
C MET A 135 1.74 14.47 10.55
N ASP A 136 1.00 15.10 9.64
CA ASP A 136 -0.26 14.62 9.04
C ASP A 136 -0.07 13.92 7.67
N HIS A 137 1.17 13.72 7.22
CA HIS A 137 1.46 12.89 6.06
C HIS A 137 1.55 11.41 6.45
N PRO A 138 1.36 10.48 5.50
CA PRO A 138 1.56 9.06 5.76
C PRO A 138 3.01 8.78 6.17
N VAL A 139 3.19 7.90 7.15
CA VAL A 139 4.51 7.36 7.48
C VAL A 139 5.04 6.53 6.30
N VAL A 140 6.33 6.66 6.03
CA VAL A 140 7.06 5.94 4.97
C VAL A 140 8.36 5.34 5.52
N HIS A 141 9.14 4.63 4.69
CA HIS A 141 10.33 3.90 5.12
C HIS A 141 10.05 2.82 6.18
N VAL A 142 8.85 2.25 6.12
CA VAL A 142 8.41 1.16 7.00
C VAL A 142 8.40 -0.16 6.23
N ALA A 143 9.13 -1.13 6.75
CA ALA A 143 9.12 -2.51 6.25
C ALA A 143 7.80 -3.19 6.65
N TYR A 144 7.58 -4.40 6.14
CA TYR A 144 6.37 -5.14 6.49
C TYR A 144 6.28 -5.40 8.00
N GLU A 145 7.39 -5.73 8.66
CA GLU A 145 7.43 -5.97 10.10
C GLU A 145 7.18 -4.72 10.95
N ASP A 146 7.57 -3.53 10.47
CA ASP A 146 7.31 -2.26 11.14
C ASP A 146 5.79 -1.97 11.16
N ALA A 147 5.14 -2.21 10.01
CA ALA A 147 3.71 -2.05 9.85
C ALA A 147 2.91 -3.04 10.73
N VAL A 148 3.38 -4.28 10.85
CA VAL A 148 2.78 -5.29 11.75
C VAL A 148 2.98 -4.90 13.21
N ALA A 149 4.18 -4.49 13.61
CA ALA A 149 4.47 -4.10 14.99
C ALA A 149 3.62 -2.91 15.44
N TYR A 150 3.44 -1.90 14.58
CA TYR A 150 2.52 -0.80 14.82
C TYR A 150 1.07 -1.31 14.96
N ALA A 151 0.60 -2.14 14.02
CA ALA A 151 -0.77 -2.63 14.02
C ALA A 151 -1.08 -3.41 15.30
N ASP A 152 -0.16 -4.28 15.73
CA ASP A 152 -0.29 -5.06 16.96
C ASP A 152 -0.33 -4.16 18.20
N TRP A 153 0.53 -3.14 18.29
CA TRP A 153 0.51 -2.15 19.37
C TRP A 153 -0.81 -1.37 19.42
N ALA A 154 -1.37 -1.03 18.26
CA ALA A 154 -2.64 -0.34 18.14
C ALA A 154 -3.86 -1.25 18.40
N GLY A 155 -3.66 -2.56 18.63
CA GLY A 155 -4.77 -3.53 18.77
C GLY A 155 -5.51 -3.80 17.46
N LYS A 156 -4.81 -3.62 16.32
CA LYS A 156 -5.33 -3.78 14.96
C LYS A 156 -4.55 -4.89 14.22
N THR A 157 -4.76 -4.99 12.92
CA THR A 157 -4.01 -5.87 12.00
C THR A 157 -3.94 -5.21 10.62
N LEU A 158 -3.02 -5.66 9.76
CA LEU A 158 -3.05 -5.28 8.34
C LEU A 158 -4.23 -5.94 7.60
N PRO A 159 -4.81 -5.26 6.59
CA PRO A 159 -5.84 -5.83 5.74
C PRO A 159 -5.26 -6.95 4.86
N THR A 160 -6.10 -7.91 4.49
CA THR A 160 -5.81 -8.79 3.36
C THR A 160 -5.88 -8.03 2.05
N GLU A 161 -5.30 -8.59 1.00
CA GLU A 161 -5.44 -8.05 -0.36
C GLU A 161 -6.92 -7.91 -0.75
N ALA A 162 -7.75 -8.90 -0.39
CA ALA A 162 -9.18 -8.90 -0.72
C ALA A 162 -9.98 -7.88 0.10
N GLU A 163 -9.71 -7.76 1.41
CA GLU A 163 -10.29 -6.72 2.26
C GLU A 163 -9.94 -5.33 1.72
N TRP A 164 -8.66 -5.09 1.43
CA TRP A 164 -8.18 -3.82 0.90
C TRP A 164 -8.84 -3.46 -0.43
N GLU A 165 -8.88 -4.37 -1.40
CA GLU A 165 -9.45 -4.07 -2.72
C GLU A 165 -10.96 -3.84 -2.65
N ARG A 166 -11.67 -4.60 -1.82
CA ARG A 166 -13.10 -4.40 -1.61
C ARG A 166 -13.37 -3.01 -1.02
N ALA A 167 -12.60 -2.65 -0.01
CA ALA A 167 -12.69 -1.35 0.64
C ALA A 167 -12.38 -0.21 -0.36
N ALA A 168 -11.29 -0.34 -1.12
CA ALA A 168 -10.88 0.63 -2.13
C ALA A 168 -11.94 0.82 -3.23
N ARG A 169 -12.66 -0.24 -3.63
CA ARG A 169 -13.74 -0.14 -4.62
C ARG A 169 -14.94 0.71 -4.16
N GLY A 170 -15.11 0.96 -2.86
CA GLY A 170 -16.10 1.93 -2.36
C GLY A 170 -17.54 1.64 -2.78
N GLY A 171 -17.90 0.37 -2.95
CA GLY A 171 -19.22 -0.07 -3.44
C GLY A 171 -19.41 -0.01 -4.98
N LEU A 172 -18.38 0.35 -5.74
CA LEU A 172 -18.41 0.32 -7.20
C LEU A 172 -17.98 -1.05 -7.75
N GLU A 173 -18.75 -1.58 -8.70
CA GLU A 173 -18.43 -2.86 -9.36
C GLU A 173 -17.66 -2.64 -10.67
N GLY A 174 -16.52 -3.33 -10.80
CA GLY A 174 -15.78 -3.44 -12.06
C GLY A 174 -15.23 -2.12 -12.61
N LYS A 175 -15.13 -1.07 -11.77
CA LYS A 175 -14.60 0.24 -12.17
C LYS A 175 -13.08 0.27 -12.15
N ARG A 176 -12.51 1.06 -13.07
CA ARG A 176 -11.06 1.20 -13.24
C ARG A 176 -10.40 1.93 -12.07
N PHE A 177 -11.07 2.95 -11.53
CA PHE A 177 -10.63 3.76 -10.38
C PHE A 177 -11.67 3.69 -9.27
N VAL A 178 -11.29 4.15 -8.08
CA VAL A 178 -12.16 4.15 -6.89
C VAL A 178 -13.34 5.13 -6.99
N TRP A 179 -13.34 5.98 -8.02
CA TRP A 179 -14.40 6.95 -8.34
C TRP A 179 -15.09 6.69 -9.69
N GLY A 180 -14.70 5.68 -10.47
CA GLY A 180 -15.29 5.40 -11.78
C GLY A 180 -14.29 4.94 -12.84
N ASP A 181 -14.60 5.19 -14.12
CA ASP A 181 -13.77 4.71 -15.25
C ASP A 181 -12.88 5.78 -15.86
N GLU A 182 -13.24 7.06 -15.65
CA GLU A 182 -12.50 8.21 -16.15
C GLU A 182 -11.37 8.59 -15.18
N HIS A 183 -10.18 8.83 -15.73
CA HIS A 183 -9.00 9.16 -14.94
C HIS A 183 -9.11 10.53 -14.26
N ARG A 184 -9.71 11.50 -14.97
CA ARG A 184 -9.94 12.88 -14.50
C ARG A 184 -11.35 13.33 -14.85
N PRO A 185 -12.37 12.86 -14.11
CA PRO A 185 -13.75 13.28 -14.36
C PRO A 185 -13.85 14.80 -14.23
N ASP A 186 -14.44 15.44 -15.24
CA ASP A 186 -14.52 16.91 -15.35
C ASP A 186 -13.15 17.63 -15.25
N GLY A 187 -12.06 16.95 -15.59
CA GLY A 187 -10.70 17.46 -15.50
C GLY A 187 -10.12 17.52 -14.07
N GLN A 188 -10.82 16.99 -13.08
CA GLN A 188 -10.39 17.01 -11.68
C GLN A 188 -9.25 16.01 -11.42
N VAL A 189 -8.32 16.38 -10.54
CA VAL A 189 -7.34 15.44 -9.99
C VAL A 189 -7.85 14.94 -8.66
N LEU A 190 -7.97 13.61 -8.53
CA LEU A 190 -8.65 12.94 -7.41
C LEU A 190 -7.71 12.07 -6.57
N ALA A 191 -6.41 12.11 -6.86
CA ALA A 191 -5.38 11.39 -6.12
C ALA A 191 -4.01 12.02 -6.37
N ASN A 192 -3.13 11.88 -5.37
CA ASN A 192 -1.73 12.23 -5.48
C ASN A 192 -0.97 11.18 -6.30
N THR A 193 -0.53 11.53 -7.51
CA THR A 193 0.13 10.63 -8.47
C THR A 193 1.18 11.41 -9.27
N TRP A 194 1.93 10.77 -10.15
CA TRP A 194 2.90 11.52 -10.97
C TRP A 194 2.24 12.12 -12.21
N GLN A 195 2.47 13.40 -12.47
CA GLN A 195 2.06 14.06 -13.71
C GLN A 195 3.25 14.62 -14.49
N GLY A 196 3.37 14.29 -15.78
CA GLY A 196 4.51 14.68 -16.59
C GLY A 196 5.32 13.46 -17.04
N GLN A 197 6.56 13.67 -17.47
CA GLN A 197 7.43 12.57 -17.89
C GLN A 197 8.19 11.98 -16.69
N PHE A 198 7.65 10.90 -16.14
CA PHE A 198 8.39 10.08 -15.17
C PHE A 198 9.75 9.62 -15.74
N PRO A 199 10.85 9.59 -14.95
CA PRO A 199 10.98 10.03 -13.55
C PRO A 199 11.52 11.45 -13.36
N HIS A 200 11.69 12.25 -14.42
CA HIS A 200 12.47 13.50 -14.37
C HIS A 200 11.63 14.79 -14.39
N GLU A 201 10.37 14.71 -14.80
CA GLU A 201 9.47 15.86 -14.89
C GLU A 201 8.15 15.57 -14.15
N ASN A 202 8.00 16.18 -12.95
CA ASN A 202 6.73 16.26 -12.24
C ASN A 202 6.14 17.68 -12.38
N THR A 203 4.98 17.78 -13.02
CA THR A 203 4.26 19.01 -13.33
C THR A 203 3.36 19.50 -12.19
N LEU A 204 3.22 18.72 -11.11
CA LEU A 204 2.54 19.12 -9.87
C LEU A 204 1.10 19.59 -10.07
N VAL A 205 0.38 18.96 -11.01
CA VAL A 205 -1.01 19.33 -11.31
C VAL A 205 -1.92 19.01 -10.12
N ASP A 206 -1.59 17.98 -9.34
CA ASP A 206 -2.27 17.63 -8.10
C ASP A 206 -1.86 18.48 -6.88
N GLY A 207 -0.80 19.29 -7.02
CA GLY A 207 -0.27 20.16 -5.98
C GLY A 207 0.81 19.55 -5.08
N TYR A 208 1.22 18.29 -5.30
CA TYR A 208 2.16 17.58 -4.42
C TYR A 208 3.30 16.92 -5.20
N GLU A 209 4.54 17.25 -4.84
CA GLU A 209 5.72 16.62 -5.46
C GLU A 209 5.99 15.22 -4.90
N ARG A 210 5.64 15.03 -3.63
CA ARG A 210 5.90 13.83 -2.84
C ARG A 210 4.61 13.39 -2.17
N THR A 211 4.66 12.83 -0.96
CA THR A 211 3.45 12.55 -0.18
C THR A 211 2.63 13.83 0.03
N SER A 212 1.31 13.66 0.16
CA SER A 212 0.35 14.68 0.57
C SER A 212 -0.14 14.38 1.99
N PRO A 213 -0.68 15.38 2.73
CA PRO A 213 -1.41 15.11 3.96
C PRO A 213 -2.48 14.05 3.71
N VAL A 214 -2.71 13.19 4.69
CA VAL A 214 -3.77 12.20 4.57
C VAL A 214 -5.13 12.89 4.45
N GLY A 215 -5.98 12.40 3.55
CA GLY A 215 -7.29 13.02 3.28
C GLY A 215 -7.23 14.28 2.42
N ALA A 216 -6.10 14.58 1.76
CA ALA A 216 -5.98 15.73 0.86
C ALA A 216 -6.93 15.65 -0.36
N PHE A 217 -7.30 14.44 -0.77
CA PHE A 217 -8.20 14.18 -1.90
C PHE A 217 -9.55 13.61 -1.42
N PRO A 218 -10.62 13.63 -2.23
CA PRO A 218 -11.92 13.12 -1.82
C PRO A 218 -11.90 11.64 -1.43
N ALA A 219 -12.69 11.28 -0.42
CA ALA A 219 -12.92 9.89 -0.06
C ALA A 219 -13.68 9.11 -1.14
N ASN A 220 -13.52 7.79 -1.16
CA ASN A 220 -14.33 6.89 -1.99
C ASN A 220 -15.74 6.67 -1.40
N GLY A 221 -16.54 5.79 -2.02
CA GLY A 221 -17.92 5.52 -1.57
C GLY A 221 -18.08 4.81 -0.21
N PHE A 222 -16.98 4.43 0.44
CA PHE A 222 -16.95 3.92 1.83
C PHE A 222 -16.22 4.88 2.79
N ASP A 223 -16.09 6.15 2.42
CA ASP A 223 -15.46 7.19 3.25
C ASP A 223 -13.96 6.91 3.53
N LEU A 224 -13.27 6.20 2.62
CA LEU A 224 -11.82 5.98 2.68
C LEU A 224 -11.06 6.97 1.82
N TYR A 225 -10.02 7.54 2.40
CA TYR A 225 -9.09 8.47 1.76
C TYR A 225 -7.81 7.77 1.30
N ASP A 226 -7.16 8.31 0.27
CA ASP A 226 -5.84 7.90 -0.21
C ASP A 226 -5.66 6.41 -0.55
N VAL A 227 -6.75 5.67 -0.77
CA VAL A 227 -6.71 4.28 -1.32
C VAL A 227 -6.24 4.26 -2.79
N THR A 228 -5.81 5.39 -3.33
CA THR A 228 -5.30 5.56 -4.70
C THR A 228 -4.22 6.62 -4.66
N GLY A 229 -2.98 6.25 -4.99
CA GLY A 229 -1.85 7.16 -4.96
C GLY A 229 -1.37 7.46 -3.53
N ASN A 230 -0.72 8.62 -3.36
CA ASN A 230 -0.02 9.04 -2.13
C ASN A 230 1.10 8.06 -1.72
N VAL A 231 0.78 6.95 -1.06
CA VAL A 231 1.72 5.88 -0.72
C VAL A 231 1.14 4.52 -1.06
N TRP A 232 2.00 3.59 -1.44
CA TRP A 232 1.65 2.18 -1.45
C TRP A 232 1.28 1.71 -0.06
N GLU A 233 0.43 0.70 0.04
CA GLU A 233 0.01 0.17 1.33
C GLU A 233 0.28 -1.33 1.46
N TRP A 234 0.93 -1.70 2.56
CA TRP A 234 1.14 -3.09 2.96
C TRP A 234 -0.18 -3.82 3.21
N THR A 235 -0.27 -5.05 2.70
CA THR A 235 -1.34 -6.00 3.03
C THR A 235 -0.75 -7.28 3.61
N SER A 236 -1.57 -8.09 4.29
CA SER A 236 -1.13 -9.31 4.97
C SER A 236 -0.80 -10.48 4.04
N ASP A 237 -1.22 -10.44 2.79
CA ASP A 237 -1.14 -11.57 1.87
C ASP A 237 0.26 -11.72 1.27
N TRP A 238 0.73 -12.96 1.20
CA TRP A 238 1.92 -13.32 0.44
C TRP A 238 1.61 -13.24 -1.06
N PHE A 239 2.52 -12.66 -1.83
CA PHE A 239 2.32 -12.44 -3.26
C PHE A 239 2.43 -13.75 -4.04
N SER A 240 1.51 -13.95 -4.99
CA SER A 240 1.60 -14.97 -6.03
C SER A 240 1.30 -14.32 -7.39
N ALA A 241 2.07 -14.70 -8.41
CA ALA A 241 1.80 -14.29 -9.79
C ALA A 241 0.47 -14.86 -10.32
N ASP A 242 0.00 -15.97 -9.74
CA ASP A 242 -1.37 -16.46 -9.91
C ASP A 242 -2.24 -15.94 -8.74
N PRO A 243 -3.12 -14.94 -8.96
CA PRO A 243 -4.00 -14.39 -7.93
C PRO A 243 -5.08 -15.36 -7.40
N THR A 244 -5.23 -16.53 -8.03
CA THR A 244 -6.17 -17.59 -7.62
C THR A 244 -5.49 -18.68 -6.79
N ALA A 245 -4.16 -18.65 -6.69
CA ALA A 245 -3.42 -19.59 -5.87
C ALA A 245 -3.77 -19.40 -4.38
N GLY A 246 -4.07 -20.51 -3.69
CA GLY A 246 -4.41 -20.50 -2.26
C GLY A 246 -5.80 -19.95 -1.93
N THR A 247 -6.61 -19.52 -2.91
CA THR A 247 -7.95 -18.99 -2.65
C THR A 247 -9.05 -20.06 -2.55
N SER A 248 -8.70 -21.36 -2.55
CA SER A 248 -9.68 -22.46 -2.56
C SER A 248 -9.40 -23.50 -1.48
N THR A 249 -10.15 -23.42 -0.38
CA THR A 249 -10.47 -24.57 0.49
C THR A 249 -11.88 -25.10 0.25
N SER A 250 -12.69 -24.38 -0.56
CA SER A 250 -14.08 -24.72 -0.86
C SER A 250 -14.20 -25.57 -2.14
N PRO A 251 -15.22 -26.45 -2.24
CA PRO A 251 -15.56 -27.10 -3.50
C PRO A 251 -15.75 -26.05 -4.61
N SER A 252 -15.40 -26.38 -5.85
CA SER A 252 -15.42 -25.50 -7.04
C SER A 252 -16.77 -24.82 -7.37
N CYS A 253 -17.81 -25.02 -6.56
CA CYS A 253 -19.14 -24.44 -6.69
C CYS A 253 -19.35 -23.18 -5.82
N CYS A 254 -18.46 -22.88 -4.87
CA CYS A 254 -18.66 -21.80 -3.90
C CYS A 254 -17.67 -20.65 -4.10
N THR A 255 -18.18 -19.41 -4.03
CA THR A 255 -17.36 -18.19 -4.01
C THR A 255 -16.39 -18.23 -2.81
N PRO A 256 -15.08 -18.04 -3.02
CA PRO A 256 -14.13 -17.92 -1.92
C PRO A 256 -14.55 -16.84 -0.93
N THR A 257 -14.51 -17.16 0.36
CA THR A 257 -14.84 -16.23 1.45
C THR A 257 -13.57 -15.93 2.24
N ASN A 258 -13.24 -14.65 2.43
CA ASN A 258 -12.04 -14.14 3.12
C ASN A 258 -10.73 -14.86 2.69
N PRO A 259 -10.38 -14.86 1.38
CA PRO A 259 -9.18 -15.53 0.92
C PRO A 259 -7.92 -14.96 1.59
N ARG A 260 -6.91 -15.82 1.80
CA ARG A 260 -5.65 -15.49 2.49
C ARG A 260 -4.39 -15.69 1.63
N GLY A 261 -4.58 -15.89 0.33
CA GLY A 261 -3.49 -16.08 -0.63
C GLY A 261 -2.67 -17.36 -0.38
N VAL A 262 -1.39 -17.29 -0.76
CA VAL A 262 -0.41 -18.39 -0.67
C VAL A 262 0.40 -18.35 0.62
N THR A 263 1.29 -19.33 0.81
CA THR A 263 2.27 -19.35 1.91
C THR A 263 3.50 -18.50 1.59
N GLU A 264 4.31 -18.20 2.62
CA GLU A 264 5.55 -17.43 2.53
C GLU A 264 6.53 -18.01 1.49
N ASP A 265 6.83 -19.31 1.59
CA ASP A 265 7.74 -20.01 0.68
C ASP A 265 7.31 -19.91 -0.79
N GLN A 266 6.00 -19.82 -1.04
CA GLN A 266 5.44 -19.73 -2.39
C GLN A 266 5.56 -18.32 -2.98
N SER A 267 5.86 -17.30 -2.18
CA SER A 267 6.00 -15.91 -2.63
C SER A 267 7.41 -15.55 -3.12
N VAL A 268 8.39 -16.36 -2.74
CA VAL A 268 9.80 -16.18 -3.09
C VAL A 268 9.97 -16.25 -4.60
N ASP A 269 10.59 -15.23 -5.21
CA ASP A 269 10.95 -15.29 -6.62
C ASP A 269 12.16 -16.21 -6.80
N PRO A 270 12.07 -17.31 -7.55
CA PRO A 270 13.21 -18.20 -7.76
C PRO A 270 14.34 -17.54 -8.59
N ARG A 271 14.08 -16.38 -9.22
CA ARG A 271 15.07 -15.62 -10.00
C ARG A 271 15.77 -14.55 -9.17
N ASP A 272 15.23 -14.20 -8.00
CA ASP A 272 15.83 -13.23 -7.10
C ASP A 272 16.88 -13.95 -6.22
N PRO A 273 18.17 -13.57 -6.30
CA PRO A 273 19.22 -14.20 -5.52
C PRO A 273 19.05 -14.00 -4.01
N SER A 274 18.41 -12.93 -3.55
CA SER A 274 18.15 -12.67 -2.13
C SER A 274 17.17 -13.68 -1.53
N ARG A 275 16.29 -14.24 -2.37
CA ARG A 275 15.22 -15.17 -1.98
C ARG A 275 14.31 -14.64 -0.86
N ILE A 276 14.22 -13.33 -0.70
CA ILE A 276 13.36 -12.69 0.30
C ILE A 276 11.88 -12.89 -0.11
N PRO A 277 11.01 -13.33 0.80
CA PRO A 277 9.60 -13.51 0.51
C PRO A 277 8.90 -12.15 0.33
N ARG A 278 7.81 -12.13 -0.43
CA ARG A 278 7.18 -10.88 -0.89
C ARG A 278 5.72 -10.79 -0.48
N LYS A 279 5.33 -9.67 0.10
CA LYS A 279 3.92 -9.36 0.39
C LYS A 279 3.30 -8.57 -0.77
N VAL A 280 1.99 -8.47 -0.76
CA VAL A 280 1.25 -7.68 -1.74
C VAL A 280 1.15 -6.23 -1.29
N LEU A 281 1.61 -5.31 -2.12
CA LEU A 281 1.28 -3.88 -2.03
C LEU A 281 0.08 -3.52 -2.90
N LYS A 282 -0.72 -2.57 -2.42
CA LYS A 282 -1.91 -2.03 -3.10
C LYS A 282 -1.90 -0.49 -3.12
N GLY A 283 -2.68 0.11 -4.01
CA GLY A 283 -2.97 1.55 -4.03
C GLY A 283 -2.11 2.40 -4.95
N GLY A 284 -0.88 2.00 -5.28
CA GLY A 284 0.06 2.88 -5.96
C GLY A 284 0.56 4.00 -5.06
N SER A 285 1.43 4.88 -5.57
CA SER A 285 1.95 6.02 -4.80
C SER A 285 1.97 7.31 -5.62
N HIS A 286 2.40 8.40 -5.01
CA HIS A 286 2.68 9.69 -5.66
C HIS A 286 3.69 9.58 -6.82
N LEU A 287 4.47 8.50 -6.91
CA LEU A 287 5.39 8.25 -8.03
C LEU A 287 4.75 7.49 -9.20
N CYS A 288 3.53 6.98 -9.06
CA CYS A 288 2.90 6.22 -10.12
C CYS A 288 2.40 7.12 -11.25
N ALA A 289 2.84 6.82 -12.47
CA ALA A 289 2.57 7.60 -13.68
C ALA A 289 1.91 6.73 -14.77
N PRO A 290 0.95 7.26 -15.57
CA PRO A 290 0.37 6.51 -16.69
C PRO A 290 1.40 5.98 -17.70
N ASN A 291 2.54 6.66 -17.85
CA ASN A 291 3.59 6.31 -18.80
C ASN A 291 4.64 5.32 -18.24
N TYR A 292 4.52 4.87 -16.99
CA TYR A 292 5.47 3.95 -16.37
C TYR A 292 4.80 2.93 -15.43
N CYS A 293 4.11 3.42 -14.40
CA CYS A 293 3.46 2.59 -13.37
C CYS A 293 2.00 2.97 -13.22
N PHE A 294 1.10 2.22 -13.88
CA PHE A 294 -0.35 2.45 -13.84
C PHE A 294 -1.03 1.60 -12.76
N ARG A 295 -0.44 1.58 -11.56
CA ARG A 295 -0.88 0.75 -10.43
C ARG A 295 -1.66 1.48 -9.33
N TYR A 296 -2.05 2.74 -9.56
CA TYR A 296 -3.01 3.47 -8.72
C TYR A 296 -4.47 3.08 -9.04
N ARG A 297 -4.72 1.80 -9.28
CA ARG A 297 -6.06 1.25 -9.54
C ARG A 297 -6.37 0.24 -8.45
N PRO A 298 -7.63 0.10 -8.00
CA PRO A 298 -7.98 -0.84 -6.93
C PRO A 298 -7.57 -2.29 -7.25
N ALA A 299 -7.70 -2.71 -8.52
CA ALA A 299 -7.31 -4.05 -8.96
C ALA A 299 -5.79 -4.27 -9.03
N ALA A 300 -5.00 -3.20 -9.10
CA ALA A 300 -3.56 -3.32 -9.24
C ALA A 300 -2.91 -3.85 -7.98
N ARG A 301 -1.80 -4.55 -8.16
CA ARG A 301 -1.03 -5.18 -7.09
C ARG A 301 0.45 -5.18 -7.46
N TYR A 302 1.31 -5.21 -6.45
CA TYR A 302 2.76 -5.27 -6.66
C TYR A 302 3.43 -6.22 -5.65
N PRO A 303 4.40 -7.04 -6.07
CA PRO A 303 5.18 -7.89 -5.17
C PRO A 303 6.32 -7.09 -4.54
N GLU A 304 6.28 -6.88 -3.23
CA GLU A 304 7.34 -6.17 -2.50
C GLU A 304 8.02 -7.11 -1.49
N PRO A 305 9.37 -7.23 -1.51
CA PRO A 305 10.12 -7.93 -0.47
C PRO A 305 9.84 -7.35 0.91
N VAL A 306 9.69 -8.22 1.91
CA VAL A 306 9.25 -7.81 3.26
C VAL A 306 10.20 -6.87 4.00
N ASP A 307 11.47 -6.84 3.59
CA ASP A 307 12.55 -6.02 4.14
C ASP A 307 12.75 -4.70 3.38
N THR A 308 12.06 -4.50 2.25
CA THR A 308 12.23 -3.26 1.48
C THR A 308 11.52 -2.10 2.18
N THR A 309 12.27 -1.03 2.40
CA THR A 309 11.75 0.26 2.86
C THR A 309 11.97 1.32 1.77
N THR A 310 10.97 2.17 1.51
CA THR A 310 11.10 3.27 0.54
C THR A 310 10.32 4.51 0.98
N ASN A 311 10.63 5.67 0.37
CA ASN A 311 9.93 6.94 0.61
C ASN A 311 8.51 7.01 0.01
N HIS A 312 7.94 5.88 -0.42
CA HIS A 312 6.58 5.84 -0.98
C HIS A 312 5.75 4.63 -0.56
N VAL A 313 6.22 3.81 0.38
CA VAL A 313 5.47 2.68 0.98
C VAL A 313 5.11 3.04 2.41
N GLY A 314 3.82 2.97 2.72
CA GLY A 314 3.24 3.07 4.06
C GLY A 314 2.23 1.93 4.28
N PHE A 315 1.24 2.16 5.13
CA PHE A 315 0.20 1.17 5.41
C PHE A 315 -1.02 1.80 6.10
N ARG A 316 -2.09 1.00 6.21
CA ARG A 316 -3.23 1.29 7.07
C ARG A 316 -3.74 0.01 7.74
N CYS A 317 -4.48 0.13 8.83
CA CYS A 317 -4.90 -1.01 9.62
C CYS A 317 -6.41 -1.27 9.54
N ILE A 318 -6.80 -2.46 10.00
CA ILE A 318 -8.19 -2.90 10.15
C ILE A 318 -8.42 -3.57 11.51
N VAL A 319 -9.69 -3.69 11.88
CA VAL A 319 -10.17 -4.53 12.98
C VAL A 319 -11.31 -5.39 12.46
N ARG A 320 -11.18 -6.71 12.57
CA ARG A 320 -12.23 -7.66 12.19
C ARG A 320 -13.20 -7.83 13.37
N SER A 321 -14.50 -7.89 13.11
CA SER A 321 -15.46 -8.26 14.16
C SER A 321 -15.20 -9.71 14.60
N GLU A 322 -15.14 -9.95 15.91
CA GLU A 322 -15.14 -11.32 16.45
C GLU A 322 -16.46 -12.02 16.07
N GLU A 323 -16.39 -13.29 15.67
CA GLU A 323 -17.56 -14.16 15.41
C GLU A 323 -18.32 -14.52 16.69
#